data_AF-A0A942ZY30-F1
#
_entry.id   AF-A0A942ZY30-F1
#
_cell.length_a   1.000
_cell.length_b   1.000
_cell.length_c   1.000
_cell.angle_alpha   90.00
_cell.angle_beta   90.00
_cell.angle_gamma   90.00
#
_symmetry.space_group_name_H-M   'P 1'
#
loop_
_entity.id
_entity.type
_entity.pdbx_description
1 polymer ?
#
loop_
_entity_poly.entity_id
_entity_poly.type
_entity_poly.pdbx_seq_one_letter_code
_entity_poly.pdbx_strand_id
1 'polypeptide(L)'
;MTKSKVSKPNEIKYLGFGFYYDRYSQLWKAKPHEISIQKLKEKIKKLTSRSWSVDMNYRLIKLKQLIVGWVNYYRIGYFKIKAKEIDRNIRFRLRICIWKQWKKPYTRYKALKKLGLEEWKCKTWSNTRKSYARCASTFLKVAISKEVLKKRGLVTLLDQ
;
A
#
# COMPACT_ATOMS: atom_id res chain seq x y z
N MET A 1 -11.00 -23.78 18.06
CA MET A 1 -11.06 -22.59 18.92
C MET A 1 -12.50 -22.33 19.31
N THR A 2 -12.80 -22.41 20.60
CA THR A 2 -14.13 -22.11 21.17
C THR A 2 -14.40 -20.61 21.06
N LYS A 3 -15.58 -20.23 20.56
CA LYS A 3 -15.92 -18.81 20.28
C LYS A 3 -16.11 -17.99 21.56
N SER A 4 -16.64 -18.60 22.60
CA SER A 4 -16.89 -17.97 23.90
C SER A 4 -15.69 -18.19 24.82
N LYS A 5 -15.17 -17.10 25.39
CA LYS A 5 -14.12 -17.12 26.42
C LYS A 5 -14.21 -15.86 27.29
N VAL A 6 -13.89 -15.99 28.58
CA VAL A 6 -13.66 -14.84 29.47
C VAL A 6 -12.18 -14.44 29.31
N SER A 7 -11.92 -13.23 28.84
CA SER A 7 -10.54 -12.73 28.63
C SER A 7 -10.51 -11.21 28.65
N LYS A 8 -9.31 -10.63 28.75
CA LYS A 8 -9.14 -9.17 28.72
C LYS A 8 -9.52 -8.62 27.33
N PRO A 9 -10.05 -7.38 27.22
CA PRO A 9 -10.46 -6.82 25.93
C PRO A 9 -9.33 -6.78 24.88
N ASN A 10 -8.06 -6.74 25.30
CA ASN A 10 -6.88 -6.83 24.42
C ASN A 10 -6.81 -8.14 23.61
N GLU A 11 -7.37 -9.22 24.14
CA GLU A 11 -7.26 -10.59 23.60
C GLU A 11 -8.55 -11.05 22.92
N ILE A 12 -9.56 -10.17 22.89
CA ILE A 12 -10.86 -10.43 22.30
C ILE A 12 -10.96 -9.76 20.94
N LYS A 13 -11.59 -10.46 20.01
CA LYS A 13 -12.03 -9.92 18.73
C LYS A 13 -13.55 -9.77 18.76
N TYR A 14 -14.04 -8.57 18.49
CA TYR A 14 -15.47 -8.29 18.35
C TYR A 14 -15.75 -7.56 17.05
N LEU A 15 -16.61 -8.12 16.20
CA LEU A 15 -16.97 -7.56 14.88
C LEU A 15 -15.76 -7.15 14.00
N GLY A 16 -14.62 -7.83 14.14
CA GLY A 16 -13.40 -7.49 13.37
C GLY A 16 -12.52 -6.42 14.00
N PHE A 17 -12.92 -5.83 15.13
CA PHE A 17 -12.12 -4.98 15.99
C PHE A 17 -11.43 -5.80 17.08
N GLY A 18 -10.28 -5.31 17.53
CA GLY A 18 -9.70 -5.63 18.83
C GLY A 18 -9.60 -4.35 19.66
N PHE A 19 -9.22 -4.47 20.91
CA PHE A 19 -9.13 -3.32 21.80
C PHE A 19 -7.71 -3.12 22.31
N TYR A 20 -7.38 -1.91 22.73
CA TYR A 20 -6.18 -1.62 23.48
C TYR A 20 -6.47 -0.61 24.59
N TYR A 21 -5.79 -0.77 25.73
CA TYR A 21 -5.86 0.19 26.80
C TYR A 21 -4.95 1.38 26.48
N ASP A 22 -5.53 2.58 26.38
CA ASP A 22 -4.77 3.80 26.18
C ASP A 22 -4.41 4.41 27.55
N ARG A 23 -3.11 4.36 27.89
CA ARG A 23 -2.58 4.87 29.16
C ARG A 23 -2.71 6.39 29.30
N TYR A 24 -2.81 7.13 28.20
CA TYR A 24 -2.95 8.58 28.26
C TYR A 24 -4.38 9.00 28.58
N SER A 25 -5.36 8.41 27.90
CA SER A 25 -6.77 8.72 28.16
C SER A 25 -7.41 7.86 29.24
N GLN A 26 -6.69 6.87 29.79
CA GLN A 26 -7.21 5.88 30.76
C GLN A 26 -8.48 5.18 30.28
N LEU A 27 -8.60 4.96 28.96
CA LEU A 27 -9.79 4.41 28.31
C LEU A 27 -9.42 3.31 27.32
N TRP A 28 -10.34 2.37 27.15
CA TRP A 28 -10.24 1.34 26.13
C TRP A 28 -10.60 1.91 24.76
N LYS A 29 -9.70 1.74 23.79
CA LYS A 29 -9.91 2.19 22.41
C LYS A 29 -9.97 1.02 21.45
N ALA A 30 -10.84 1.13 20.46
CA ALA A 30 -10.95 0.14 19.39
C ALA A 30 -9.77 0.29 18.41
N LYS A 31 -9.31 -0.84 17.87
CA LYS A 31 -8.39 -0.94 16.74
C LYS A 31 -8.86 -2.05 15.81
N PRO A 32 -8.55 -2.01 14.51
CA PRO A 32 -8.77 -3.16 13.64
C PRO A 32 -8.01 -4.37 14.17
N HIS A 33 -8.67 -5.52 14.27
CA HIS A 33 -8.04 -6.75 14.71
C HIS A 33 -6.98 -7.20 13.70
N GLU A 34 -5.92 -7.87 14.17
CA GLU A 34 -4.79 -8.29 13.33
C GLU A 34 -5.22 -9.18 12.16
N ILE A 35 -6.16 -10.10 12.40
CA ILE A 35 -6.77 -10.94 11.36
C ILE A 35 -7.41 -10.07 10.25
N SER A 36 -8.10 -8.99 10.61
CA SER A 36 -8.74 -8.09 9.63
C SER A 36 -7.71 -7.31 8.81
N ILE A 37 -6.61 -6.87 9.46
CA ILE A 37 -5.47 -6.24 8.80
C ILE A 37 -4.79 -7.22 7.84
N GLN A 38 -4.60 -8.47 8.26
CA GLN A 38 -3.99 -9.51 7.43
C GLN A 38 -4.84 -9.79 6.18
N LYS A 39 -6.16 -9.92 6.34
CA LYS A 39 -7.10 -10.04 5.21
C LYS A 39 -7.01 -8.84 4.25
N LEU A 40 -6.87 -7.62 4.76
CA LEU A 40 -6.65 -6.44 3.93
C LEU A 40 -5.33 -6.53 3.16
N LYS A 41 -4.23 -6.87 3.86
CA LYS A 41 -2.89 -7.04 3.25
C LYS A 41 -2.91 -8.08 2.13
N GLU A 42 -3.63 -9.18 2.30
CA GLU A 42 -3.81 -10.22 1.28
C GLU A 42 -4.60 -9.73 0.06
N LYS A 43 -5.74 -9.03 0.27
CA LYS A 43 -6.51 -8.43 -0.82
C LYS A 43 -5.67 -7.43 -1.60
N ILE A 44 -4.94 -6.55 -0.91
CA ILE A 44 -4.00 -5.61 -1.53
C ILE A 44 -2.93 -6.37 -2.31
N LYS A 45 -2.34 -7.42 -1.75
CA LYS A 45 -1.30 -8.25 -2.41
C LYS A 45 -1.80 -8.82 -3.73
N LYS A 46 -3.05 -9.30 -3.79
CA LYS A 46 -3.71 -9.78 -5.02
C LYS A 46 -3.88 -8.65 -6.04
N LEU A 47 -4.47 -7.52 -5.64
CA LEU A 47 -4.71 -6.36 -6.52
C LEU A 47 -3.42 -5.69 -7.02
N THR A 48 -2.35 -5.74 -6.25
CA THR A 48 -1.03 -5.21 -6.61
C THR A 48 -0.07 -6.30 -7.06
N SER A 49 -0.58 -7.45 -7.52
CA SER A 49 0.27 -8.48 -8.08
C SER A 49 0.84 -8.02 -9.42
N ARG A 50 2.17 -8.16 -9.57
CA ARG A 50 2.86 -7.89 -10.84
C ARG A 50 2.50 -8.89 -11.94
N SER A 51 1.93 -10.06 -11.61
CA SER A 51 1.47 -11.06 -12.58
C SER A 51 0.03 -10.84 -13.03
N TRP A 52 -0.70 -9.92 -12.39
CA TRP A 52 -2.07 -9.60 -12.79
C TRP A 52 -2.04 -8.63 -13.97
N SER A 53 -2.37 -9.13 -15.16
CA SER A 53 -2.34 -8.41 -16.43
C SER A 53 -3.59 -7.57 -16.62
N VAL A 54 -3.66 -6.43 -15.93
CA VAL A 54 -4.72 -5.43 -16.06
C VAL A 54 -4.12 -4.05 -16.22
N ASP A 55 -4.91 -3.13 -16.78
CA ASP A 55 -4.52 -1.74 -16.90
C ASP A 55 -4.24 -1.10 -15.51
N MET A 56 -3.31 -0.14 -15.49
CA MET A 56 -2.91 0.52 -14.25
C MET A 56 -4.03 1.38 -13.67
N ASN A 57 -4.83 2.05 -14.50
CA ASN A 57 -5.95 2.87 -14.02
C ASN A 57 -7.02 1.97 -13.41
N TYR A 58 -7.33 0.83 -14.05
CA TYR A 58 -8.24 -0.18 -13.48
C TYR A 58 -7.75 -0.69 -12.12
N ARG A 59 -6.45 -0.99 -11.98
CA ARG A 59 -5.85 -1.37 -10.69
C ARG A 59 -6.03 -0.28 -9.63
N LEU A 60 -5.83 0.98 -9.98
CA LEU A 60 -6.01 2.11 -9.05
C LEU A 60 -7.47 2.25 -8.61
N ILE A 61 -8.44 2.07 -9.51
CA ILE A 61 -9.87 2.10 -9.18
C ILE A 61 -10.22 0.98 -8.19
N LYS A 62 -9.76 -0.25 -8.44
CA LYS A 62 -10.01 -1.39 -7.53
C LYS A 62 -9.35 -1.19 -6.16
N LEU A 63 -8.15 -0.61 -6.13
CA LEU A 63 -7.50 -0.25 -4.88
C LEU A 63 -8.27 0.83 -4.13
N LYS A 64 -8.73 1.88 -4.82
CA LYS A 64 -9.56 2.93 -4.24
C LYS A 64 -10.83 2.35 -3.60
N GLN A 65 -11.58 1.53 -4.33
CA GLN A 65 -12.80 0.88 -3.81
C GLN A 65 -12.52 0.06 -2.54
N LEU A 66 -11.45 -0.73 -2.54
CA LEU A 66 -11.06 -1.53 -1.37
C LEU A 66 -10.68 -0.66 -0.17
N ILE A 67 -9.86 0.37 -0.40
CA ILE A 67 -9.36 1.27 0.65
C ILE A 67 -10.52 2.05 1.26
N VAL A 68 -11.38 2.65 0.43
CA VAL A 68 -12.52 3.45 0.88
C VAL A 68 -13.48 2.63 1.72
N GLY A 69 -13.90 1.46 1.22
CA GLY A 69 -14.79 0.59 1.98
C GLY A 69 -14.20 0.13 3.31
N TRP A 70 -12.89 -0.17 3.34
CA TRP A 70 -12.22 -0.62 4.55
C TRP A 70 -12.04 0.51 5.57
N VAL A 71 -11.63 1.70 5.13
CA VAL A 71 -11.47 2.86 6.01
C VAL A 71 -12.82 3.28 6.59
N ASN A 72 -13.88 3.35 5.78
CA ASN A 72 -15.22 3.69 6.25
C ASN A 72 -15.70 2.74 7.35
N TYR A 73 -15.49 1.43 7.20
CA TYR A 73 -15.87 0.45 8.21
C TYR A 73 -15.05 0.59 9.51
N TYR A 74 -13.73 0.78 9.39
CA TYR A 74 -12.84 0.86 10.55
C TYR A 74 -12.66 2.28 11.10
N ARG A 75 -13.38 3.29 10.60
CA ARG A 75 -13.21 4.72 10.93
C ARG A 75 -13.22 5.02 12.44
N ILE A 76 -13.97 4.24 13.23
CA ILE A 76 -14.06 4.36 14.69
C ILE A 76 -12.74 3.92 15.38
N GLY A 77 -11.99 3.02 14.76
CA GLY A 77 -10.78 2.43 15.32
C GLY A 77 -9.53 3.28 15.13
N TYR A 78 -8.58 3.15 16.04
CA TYR A 78 -7.26 3.75 15.93
C TYR A 78 -6.29 2.83 15.17
N PHE A 79 -5.87 3.25 13.98
CA PHE A 79 -4.93 2.47 13.16
C PHE A 79 -4.00 3.32 12.28
N LYS A 80 -3.82 4.61 12.58
CA LYS A 80 -3.01 5.54 11.76
C LYS A 80 -1.59 5.01 11.47
N ILE A 81 -0.94 4.42 12.46
CA ILE A 81 0.41 3.84 12.32
C ILE A 81 0.39 2.67 11.31
N LYS A 82 -0.58 1.75 11.44
CA LYS A 82 -0.74 0.62 10.54
C LYS A 82 -1.16 1.06 9.13
N ALA A 83 -2.01 2.07 9.01
CA ALA A 83 -2.37 2.68 7.73
C ALA A 83 -1.12 3.20 6.98
N LYS A 84 -0.23 3.93 7.68
CA LYS A 84 1.03 4.43 7.10
C LYS A 84 1.93 3.31 6.58
N GLU A 85 2.03 2.20 7.32
CA GLU A 85 2.78 1.00 6.93
C GLU A 85 2.19 0.37 5.67
N ILE A 86 0.87 0.21 5.63
CA ILE A 86 0.14 -0.35 4.49
C ILE A 86 0.30 0.54 3.25
N ASP A 87 0.11 1.86 3.38
CA ASP A 87 0.31 2.84 2.30
C ASP A 87 1.73 2.82 1.74
N ARG A 88 2.74 2.63 2.59
CA ARG A 88 4.13 2.46 2.15
C ARG A 88 4.27 1.20 1.27
N ASN A 89 3.67 0.08 1.70
CA ASN A 89 3.72 -1.18 0.96
C ASN A 89 2.94 -1.10 -0.36
N ILE A 90 1.75 -0.49 -0.38
CA ILE A 90 0.98 -0.26 -1.62
C ILE A 90 1.84 0.49 -2.65
N ARG A 91 2.44 1.62 -2.26
CA ARG A 91 3.29 2.41 -3.16
C ARG A 91 4.51 1.63 -3.64
N PHE A 92 5.14 0.84 -2.77
CA PHE A 92 6.25 -0.02 -3.15
C PHE A 92 5.84 -1.04 -4.22
N ARG A 93 4.71 -1.73 -4.02
CA ARG A 93 4.20 -2.73 -4.96
C ARG A 93 3.73 -2.13 -6.29
N LEU A 94 3.12 -0.95 -6.26
CA LEU A 94 2.75 -0.23 -7.48
C LEU A 94 3.97 0.15 -8.31
N ARG A 95 5.07 0.61 -7.69
CA ARG A 95 6.34 0.87 -8.40
C ARG A 95 6.88 -0.38 -9.10
N ILE A 96 6.81 -1.53 -8.44
CA ILE A 96 7.18 -2.83 -9.05
C ILE A 96 6.34 -3.09 -10.29
N CYS A 97 5.02 -2.88 -10.20
CA CYS A 97 4.11 -3.11 -11.32
C CYS A 97 4.39 -2.17 -12.49
N ILE A 98 4.58 -0.88 -12.23
CA ILE A 98 4.92 0.13 -13.25
C ILE A 98 6.26 -0.22 -13.92
N TRP A 99 7.29 -0.57 -13.15
CA TRP A 99 8.59 -0.94 -13.69
C TRP A 99 8.54 -2.19 -14.56
N LYS A 100 7.71 -3.16 -14.17
CA LYS A 100 7.46 -4.36 -14.97
C LYS A 100 6.71 -4.02 -16.26
N GLN A 101 5.73 -3.12 -16.21
CA GLN A 101 4.95 -2.69 -17.38
C GLN A 101 5.84 -2.05 -18.45
N TRP A 102 6.85 -1.26 -18.06
CA TRP A 102 7.79 -0.68 -19.04
C TRP A 102 8.65 -1.73 -19.74
N LYS A 103 8.98 -2.85 -19.08
CA LYS A 103 9.73 -4.04 -19.55
C LYS A 103 11.04 -3.76 -20.30
N LYS A 104 10.97 -3.14 -21.49
CA LYS A 104 12.07 -2.81 -22.39
C LYS A 104 12.89 -1.61 -21.86
N PRO A 105 14.23 -1.63 -21.99
CA PRO A 105 15.08 -0.51 -21.55
C PRO A 105 14.71 0.83 -22.19
N TYR A 106 14.42 0.84 -23.50
CA TYR A 106 14.03 2.06 -24.20
C TYR A 106 12.75 2.70 -23.63
N THR A 107 11.74 1.89 -23.33
CA THR A 107 10.49 2.36 -22.70
C THR A 107 10.74 2.89 -21.30
N ARG A 108 11.60 2.23 -20.51
CA ARG A 108 12.01 2.72 -19.18
C ARG A 108 12.72 4.06 -19.28
N TYR A 109 13.65 4.21 -20.22
CA TYR A 109 14.36 5.48 -20.47
C TYR A 109 13.37 6.60 -20.81
N LYS A 110 12.48 6.38 -21.79
CA LYS A 110 11.45 7.36 -22.18
C LYS A 110 10.55 7.76 -21.00
N ALA A 111 10.11 6.78 -20.21
CA ALA A 111 9.25 7.04 -19.07
C ALA A 111 9.97 7.83 -17.96
N LEU A 112 11.23 7.50 -17.67
CA LEU A 112 12.05 8.25 -16.71
C LEU A 112 12.32 9.68 -17.19
N LYS A 113 12.63 9.87 -18.48
CA LYS A 113 12.80 11.22 -19.07
C LYS A 113 11.50 12.03 -18.99
N LYS A 114 10.34 11.40 -19.26
CA LYS A 114 9.02 12.04 -19.10
C LYS A 114 8.70 12.42 -17.65
N LEU A 115 9.28 11.71 -16.68
CA LEU A 115 9.18 12.04 -15.25
C LEU A 115 10.15 13.15 -14.81
N GLY A 116 10.92 13.73 -15.75
CA GLY A 116 11.79 14.89 -15.49
C GLY A 116 13.17 14.53 -14.93
N LEU A 117 13.64 13.29 -15.11
CA LEU A 117 14.98 12.91 -14.65
C LEU A 117 16.07 13.28 -15.66
N GLU A 118 17.24 13.63 -15.13
CA GLU A 118 18.45 13.88 -15.91
C GLU A 118 18.79 12.69 -16.83
N GLU A 119 19.34 13.00 -18.01
CA GLU A 119 19.56 12.02 -19.06
C GLU A 119 20.50 10.89 -18.65
N TRP A 120 21.58 11.20 -17.93
CA TRP A 120 22.54 10.20 -17.46
C TRP A 120 21.86 9.21 -16.50
N LYS A 121 21.04 9.68 -15.55
CA LYS A 121 20.27 8.82 -14.63
C LYS A 121 19.33 7.90 -15.40
N CYS A 122 18.66 8.44 -16.43
CA CYS A 122 17.77 7.66 -17.27
C CYS A 122 18.52 6.53 -18.00
N LYS A 123 19.69 6.81 -18.57
CA LYS A 123 20.53 5.80 -19.25
C LYS A 123 20.99 4.71 -18.28
N THR A 124 21.49 5.09 -17.11
CA THR A 124 21.98 4.14 -16.10
C THR A 124 20.85 3.27 -15.52
N TRP A 125 19.72 3.88 -15.15
CA TRP A 125 18.65 3.16 -14.43
C TRP A 125 17.78 2.29 -15.35
N SER A 126 17.60 2.69 -16.61
CA SER A 126 16.82 1.89 -17.57
C SER A 126 17.45 0.53 -17.87
N ASN A 127 18.78 0.46 -17.90
CA ASN A 127 19.60 -0.73 -18.16
C ASN A 127 20.06 -1.46 -16.89
N THR A 128 19.46 -1.17 -15.74
CA THR A 128 19.87 -1.83 -14.49
C THR A 128 19.63 -3.34 -14.52
N ARG A 129 20.62 -4.10 -14.01
CA ARG A 129 20.50 -5.56 -13.77
C ARG A 129 19.82 -5.90 -12.43
N LYS A 130 19.45 -4.89 -11.65
CA LYS A 130 18.80 -5.07 -10.34
C LYS A 130 17.38 -5.63 -10.51
N SER A 131 16.95 -6.46 -9.57
CA SER A 131 15.59 -7.00 -9.53
C SER A 131 14.54 -5.90 -9.34
N TYR A 132 13.29 -6.17 -9.74
CA TYR A 132 12.19 -5.18 -9.66
C TYR A 132 11.99 -4.60 -8.25
N ALA A 133 12.08 -5.46 -7.22
CA ALA A 133 11.93 -5.04 -5.83
C ALA A 133 13.07 -4.09 -5.40
N ARG A 134 14.31 -4.38 -5.81
CA ARG A 134 15.46 -3.51 -5.52
C ARG A 134 15.35 -2.17 -6.24
N CYS A 135 14.83 -2.15 -7.47
CA CYS A 135 14.56 -0.90 -8.19
C CYS A 135 13.48 -0.07 -7.46
N ALA A 136 12.40 -0.72 -7.03
CA ALA A 136 11.25 -0.09 -6.36
C ALA A 136 11.60 0.55 -5.01
N SER A 137 12.56 -0.02 -4.28
CA SER A 137 13.02 0.50 -2.98
C SER A 137 14.13 1.56 -3.10
N THR A 138 14.78 1.67 -4.26
CA THR A 138 15.90 2.61 -4.49
C THR A 138 15.44 3.78 -5.35
N PHE A 139 15.88 3.84 -6.61
CA PHE A 139 15.70 5.01 -7.47
C PHE A 139 14.25 5.26 -7.89
N LEU A 140 13.40 4.22 -7.98
CA LEU A 140 11.98 4.40 -8.32
C LEU A 140 11.19 5.09 -7.22
N LYS A 141 11.67 5.09 -5.97
CA LYS A 141 11.05 5.89 -4.90
C LYS A 141 11.18 7.39 -5.20
N VAL A 142 12.30 7.79 -5.81
CA VAL A 142 12.59 9.15 -6.23
C VAL A 142 11.84 9.46 -7.53
N ALA A 143 12.01 8.64 -8.57
CA ALA A 143 11.40 8.87 -9.88
C ALA A 143 9.86 8.83 -9.84
N ILE A 144 9.29 7.89 -9.08
CA ILE A 144 7.83 7.75 -8.90
C ILE A 144 7.53 8.13 -7.45
N SER A 145 7.51 9.43 -7.17
CA SER A 145 7.30 9.99 -5.83
C SER A 145 5.88 9.70 -5.30
N LYS A 146 5.64 9.99 -4.00
CA LYS A 146 4.28 9.89 -3.41
C LYS A 146 3.30 10.79 -4.19
N GLU A 147 3.75 11.98 -4.55
CA GLU A 147 2.96 13.00 -5.24
C GLU A 147 2.57 12.56 -6.65
N VAL A 148 3.50 11.97 -7.41
CA VAL A 148 3.20 11.44 -8.75
C VAL A 148 2.11 10.37 -8.67
N LEU A 149 2.19 9.46 -7.69
CA LEU A 149 1.15 8.44 -7.49
C LEU A 149 -0.19 9.06 -7.05
N LYS A 150 -0.17 10.09 -6.19
CA LYS A 150 -1.37 10.80 -5.75
C LYS A 150 -2.03 11.55 -6.92
N LYS A 151 -1.27 12.27 -7.75
CA LYS A 151 -1.75 12.91 -8.98
C LYS A 151 -2.37 11.91 -9.96
N ARG A 152 -1.87 10.68 -9.99
CA ARG A 152 -2.42 9.60 -10.82
C ARG A 152 -3.68 8.95 -10.23
N GLY A 153 -4.14 9.38 -9.05
CA GLY A 153 -5.38 8.90 -8.43
C GLY A 153 -5.21 7.81 -7.36
N LEU A 154 -3.99 7.58 -6.85
CA LEU A 154 -3.81 6.69 -5.70
C LEU A 154 -4.37 7.35 -4.43
N VAL A 155 -5.41 6.73 -3.87
CA VAL A 155 -5.96 7.10 -2.55
C VAL A 155 -5.10 6.48 -1.44
N THR A 156 -4.82 7.27 -0.41
CA THR A 156 -4.10 6.84 0.79
C THR A 156 -5.07 6.59 1.93
N LEU A 157 -4.76 5.62 2.80
CA LEU A 157 -5.60 5.27 3.94
C LEU A 157 -5.72 6.41 4.97
N LEU A 158 -4.79 7.37 4.96
CA LEU A 158 -4.75 8.50 5.91
C LEU A 158 -5.44 9.78 5.44
N ASP A 159 -5.71 9.92 4.13
CA ASP A 159 -6.26 11.16 3.57
C ASP A 159 -7.80 11.05 3.41
N GLN A 160 -8.44 10.18 4.20
CA GLN A 160 -9.86 9.79 4.13
C GLN A 160 -10.60 10.17 5.41
#